data_AF-A0A0S3SXC9-F1
#
_entry.id   AF-A0A0S3SXC9-F1
#
_cell.length_a   1.000
_cell.length_b   1.000
_cell.length_c   1.000
_cell.angle_alpha   90.00
_cell.angle_beta   90.00
_cell.angle_gamma   90.00
#
_symmetry.space_group_name_H-M   'P 1'
#
loop_
_entity.id
_entity.type
_entity.pdbx_description
1 polymer ?
#
loop_
_entity_poly.entity_id
_entity_poly.type
_entity_poly.pdbx_seq_one_letter_code
_entity_poly.pdbx_strand_id
1 'polypeptide(L)'
;MRHDDSQQGGPSWNVRLGRRDSTTSNISAVSTDLPSPFMNLSQLLATFGKKNFTAKEMVAFTGVHTVGFIRCLFFRTRIYNESNIDPSYARSLQEKCPFVGGDDNLAPLDRSTPHQFDNAYYKNLLVKKGLLHSDQELYNG
;
A
#
# COMPACT_ATOMS: atom_id res chain seq x y z
N MET A 1 -4.54 -24.52 10.28
CA MET A 1 -4.34 -23.08 10.53
C MET A 1 -4.86 -22.36 9.30
N ARG A 2 -5.91 -21.55 9.41
CA ARG A 2 -6.35 -20.71 8.29
C ARG A 2 -5.48 -19.46 8.28
N HIS A 3 -4.97 -19.07 7.12
CA HIS A 3 -4.18 -17.86 6.95
C HIS A 3 -5.12 -16.64 6.93
N ASP A 4 -4.69 -15.48 7.44
CA ASP A 4 -5.58 -14.33 7.70
C ASP A 4 -6.23 -13.76 6.43
N ASP A 5 -5.55 -13.83 5.31
CA ASP A 5 -6.05 -13.54 3.96
C ASP A 5 -7.27 -14.41 3.59
N SER A 6 -7.20 -15.72 3.82
CA SER A 6 -8.29 -16.67 3.51
C SER A 6 -9.53 -16.43 4.37
N GLN A 7 -9.37 -15.86 5.58
CA GLN A 7 -10.49 -15.47 6.44
C GLN A 7 -11.18 -14.18 5.96
N GLN A 8 -10.47 -13.37 5.17
CA GLN A 8 -10.95 -12.12 4.57
C GLN A 8 -11.41 -12.30 3.12
N GLY A 9 -11.55 -13.55 2.63
CA GLY A 9 -12.00 -13.85 1.26
C GLY A 9 -10.88 -14.00 0.22
N GLY A 10 -9.62 -13.94 0.66
CA GLY A 10 -8.45 -14.08 -0.20
C GLY A 10 -8.19 -15.53 -0.64
N PRO A 11 -7.35 -15.72 -1.66
CA PRO A 11 -6.97 -17.05 -2.12
C PRO A 11 -6.19 -17.81 -1.05
N SER A 12 -6.27 -19.14 -1.08
CA SER A 12 -5.46 -20.01 -0.24
C SER A 12 -4.34 -20.64 -1.06
N TRP A 13 -3.17 -20.82 -0.44
CA TRP A 13 -2.05 -21.54 -1.04
C TRP A 13 -1.28 -22.34 0.01
N ASN A 14 -0.55 -23.35 -0.45
CA ASN A 14 0.33 -24.13 0.41
C ASN A 14 1.59 -23.32 0.74
N VAL A 15 1.75 -22.94 2.00
CA VAL A 15 2.96 -22.24 2.49
C VAL A 15 4.10 -23.24 2.63
N ARG A 16 5.23 -22.98 1.96
CA ARG A 16 6.47 -23.76 2.16
C ARG A 16 7.03 -23.50 3.56
N LEU A 17 7.29 -24.57 4.30
CA LEU A 17 7.83 -24.55 5.65
C LEU A 17 9.35 -24.83 5.65
N GLY A 18 10.00 -24.65 6.81
CA GLY A 18 11.43 -24.94 6.99
C GLY A 18 12.34 -23.72 7.20
N ARG A 19 11.79 -22.50 7.17
CA ARG A 19 12.51 -21.29 7.62
C ARG A 19 12.81 -21.37 9.12
N ARG A 20 13.96 -20.85 9.54
CA ARG A 20 14.41 -20.73 10.94
C ARG A 20 14.53 -19.25 11.31
N ASP A 21 14.47 -18.97 12.60
CA ASP A 21 14.60 -17.60 13.12
C ASP A 21 16.06 -17.14 13.13
N SER A 22 16.30 -15.86 12.83
CA SER A 22 17.63 -15.25 12.93
C SER A 22 17.95 -14.88 14.39
N THR A 23 19.23 -14.87 14.74
CA THR A 23 19.71 -14.41 16.06
C THR A 23 20.15 -12.94 16.06
N THR A 24 20.02 -12.26 14.92
CA THR A 24 20.41 -10.86 14.72
C THR A 24 19.38 -10.13 13.86
N SER A 25 19.38 -8.80 13.96
CA SER A 25 18.58 -7.88 13.14
C SER A 25 19.49 -6.92 12.37
N ASN A 26 19.04 -6.42 11.22
CA ASN A 26 19.76 -5.44 10.43
C ASN A 26 18.94 -4.16 10.25
N ILE A 27 19.22 -3.13 11.07
CA ILE A 27 18.51 -1.85 11.01
C ILE A 27 18.88 -1.02 9.78
N SER A 28 20.11 -1.14 9.27
CA SER A 28 20.52 -0.39 8.07
C SER A 28 19.83 -0.90 6.80
N ALA A 29 19.43 -2.18 6.78
CA ALA A 29 18.63 -2.73 5.69
C ALA A 29 17.21 -2.11 5.61
N VAL A 30 16.66 -1.61 6.72
CA VAL A 30 15.30 -1.01 6.73
C VAL A 30 15.21 0.18 5.78
N SER A 31 16.23 1.04 5.75
CA SER A 31 16.25 2.23 4.90
C SER A 31 16.61 1.93 3.44
N THR A 32 17.20 0.76 3.15
CA THR A 32 17.65 0.41 1.78
C THR A 32 16.73 -0.57 1.07
N ASP A 33 15.98 -1.37 1.83
CA ASP A 33 15.26 -2.54 1.32
C ASP A 33 13.74 -2.43 1.47
N LEU A 34 13.22 -1.56 2.36
CA LEU A 34 11.78 -1.35 2.48
C LEU A 34 11.31 -0.22 1.56
N PRO A 35 10.27 -0.46 0.73
CA PRO A 35 9.68 0.61 -0.06
C PRO A 35 8.98 1.62 0.85
N SER A 36 9.12 2.90 0.50
CA SER A 36 8.44 4.00 1.19
C SER A 36 7.14 4.35 0.47
N PRO A 37 6.07 4.74 1.19
CA PRO A 37 4.80 5.14 0.57
C PRO A 37 4.93 6.35 -0.37
N PHE A 38 6.04 7.09 -0.27
CA PHE A 38 6.37 8.30 -1.04
C PHE A 38 7.23 8.02 -2.29
N MET A 39 7.55 6.76 -2.59
CA MET A 39 8.35 6.42 -3.77
C MET A 39 7.55 6.52 -5.07
N ASN A 40 8.21 6.99 -6.13
CA ASN A 40 7.68 6.92 -7.49
C ASN A 40 7.85 5.53 -8.12
N LEU A 41 7.24 5.30 -9.29
CA LEU A 41 7.27 3.99 -9.96
C LEU A 41 8.69 3.44 -10.20
N SER A 42 9.63 4.28 -10.64
CA SER A 42 11.01 3.83 -10.92
C SER A 42 11.75 3.39 -9.66
N GLN A 43 11.52 4.08 -8.54
CA GLN A 43 12.08 3.72 -7.23
C GLN A 43 11.48 2.43 -6.69
N LEU A 44 10.17 2.22 -6.87
CA LEU A 44 9.49 0.97 -6.52
C LEU A 44 10.07 -0.20 -7.32
N LEU A 45 10.17 -0.06 -8.65
CA LEU A 45 10.74 -1.08 -9.53
C LEU A 45 12.18 -1.42 -9.16
N ALA A 46 13.02 -0.42 -8.87
CA ALA A 46 14.39 -0.63 -8.43
C ALA A 46 14.45 -1.37 -7.08
N THR A 47 13.59 -1.01 -6.13
CA THR A 47 13.57 -1.62 -4.78
C THR A 47 13.12 -3.07 -4.83
N PHE A 48 12.04 -3.38 -5.56
CA PHE A 48 11.57 -4.75 -5.77
C PHE A 48 12.56 -5.58 -6.61
N GLY A 49 13.19 -4.95 -7.60
CA GLY A 49 14.22 -5.57 -8.44
C GLY A 49 15.45 -6.04 -7.64
N LYS A 50 15.86 -5.33 -6.58
CA LYS A 50 16.92 -5.80 -5.65
C LYS A 50 16.57 -7.13 -4.96
N LYS A 51 15.28 -7.49 -4.89
CA LYS A 51 14.78 -8.75 -4.35
C LYS A 51 14.37 -9.74 -5.44
N ASN A 52 14.80 -9.50 -6.68
CA ASN A 52 14.52 -10.31 -7.87
C ASN A 52 13.03 -10.41 -8.25
N PHE A 53 12.21 -9.44 -7.86
CA PHE A 53 10.83 -9.36 -8.34
C PHE A 53 10.75 -8.65 -9.69
N THR A 54 9.92 -9.19 -10.57
CA THR A 54 9.51 -8.53 -11.82
C THR A 54 8.51 -7.40 -11.53
N ALA A 55 8.30 -6.50 -12.51
CA ALA A 55 7.29 -5.45 -12.41
C ALA A 55 5.87 -6.01 -12.18
N LYS A 56 5.54 -7.15 -12.81
CA LYS A 56 4.25 -7.81 -12.63
C LYS A 56 4.07 -8.34 -11.21
N GLU A 57 5.11 -8.93 -10.63
CA GLU A 57 5.07 -9.41 -9.25
C GLU A 57 4.97 -8.24 -8.26
N MET A 58 5.69 -7.14 -8.49
CA MET A 58 5.54 -5.91 -7.69
C MET A 58 4.08 -5.43 -7.67
N VAL A 59 3.43 -5.32 -8.84
CA VAL A 59 2.01 -4.93 -8.95
C VAL A 59 1.08 -5.93 -8.26
N ALA A 60 1.39 -7.23 -8.31
CA ALA A 60 0.63 -8.23 -7.57
C ALA A 60 0.79 -8.06 -6.04
N PHE A 61 2.00 -7.76 -5.57
CA PHE A 61 2.28 -7.54 -4.14
C PHE A 61 1.59 -6.30 -3.58
N THR A 62 1.53 -5.20 -4.33
CA THR A 62 0.85 -3.98 -3.86
C THR A 62 -0.66 -4.20 -3.68
N GLY A 63 -1.23 -5.25 -4.29
CA GLY A 63 -2.60 -5.69 -4.06
C GLY A 63 -2.92 -6.01 -2.59
N VAL A 64 -1.92 -6.25 -1.74
CA VAL A 64 -2.12 -6.43 -0.29
C VAL A 64 -2.76 -5.21 0.38
N HIS A 65 -2.65 -4.02 -0.23
CA HIS A 65 -3.33 -2.80 0.21
C HIS A 65 -4.86 -2.83 0.00
N THR A 66 -5.42 -3.92 -0.53
CA THR A 66 -6.88 -4.17 -0.54
C THR A 66 -7.48 -4.28 0.87
N VAL A 67 -6.66 -4.56 1.90
CA VAL A 67 -7.09 -4.61 3.30
C VAL A 67 -6.23 -3.72 4.19
N GLY A 68 -6.80 -3.29 5.31
CA GLY A 68 -6.08 -2.59 6.37
C GLY A 68 -6.13 -1.07 6.26
N PHE A 69 -5.40 -0.43 7.18
CA PHE A 69 -5.46 1.00 7.42
C PHE A 69 -4.07 1.59 7.51
N ILE A 70 -3.96 2.86 7.17
CA ILE A 70 -2.73 3.61 7.27
C ILE A 70 -2.97 4.97 7.91
N ARG A 71 -1.93 5.47 8.60
CA ARG A 71 -1.96 6.72 9.32
C ARG A 71 -1.84 7.92 8.38
N CYS A 72 -2.51 9.02 8.74
CA CYS A 72 -2.57 10.29 8.02
C CYS A 72 -1.21 10.81 7.57
N LEU A 73 -0.17 10.69 8.41
CA LEU A 73 1.17 11.15 8.05
C LEU A 73 1.73 10.59 6.73
N PHE A 74 1.26 9.41 6.30
CA PHE A 74 1.79 8.73 5.11
C PHE A 74 1.07 9.11 3.81
N PHE A 75 -0.10 9.74 3.88
CA PHE A 75 -0.85 10.18 2.70
C PHE A 75 -1.19 11.68 2.72
N ARG A 76 -0.88 12.40 3.80
CA ARG A 76 -1.18 13.84 3.92
C ARG A 76 -0.65 14.65 2.75
N THR A 77 0.64 14.51 2.42
CA THR A 77 1.24 15.27 1.31
C THR A 77 0.49 15.03 0.00
N ARG A 78 0.09 13.77 -0.25
CA ARG A 78 -0.66 13.39 -1.45
C ARG A 78 -1.99 14.14 -1.53
N ILE A 79 -2.82 14.05 -0.49
CA ILE A 79 -4.19 14.60 -0.53
C ILE A 79 -4.24 16.12 -0.60
N TYR A 80 -3.14 16.81 -0.28
CA TYR A 80 -3.06 18.28 -0.36
C TYR A 80 -2.29 18.79 -1.59
N ASN A 81 -1.31 18.04 -2.11
CA ASN A 81 -0.35 18.57 -3.09
C ASN A 81 -0.35 17.85 -4.44
N GLU A 82 -0.95 16.67 -4.56
CA GLU A 82 -0.94 15.90 -5.81
C GLU A 82 -2.22 16.10 -6.62
N SER A 83 -2.09 16.09 -7.96
CA SER A 83 -3.19 16.29 -8.90
C SER A 83 -3.75 14.99 -9.49
N ASN A 84 -3.06 13.86 -9.30
CA ASN A 84 -3.49 12.55 -9.75
C ASN A 84 -4.35 11.83 -8.69
N ILE A 85 -5.17 12.57 -7.94
CA ILE A 85 -6.16 12.03 -7.01
C ILE A 85 -7.54 12.56 -7.40
N ASP A 86 -8.56 11.72 -7.28
CA ASP A 86 -9.94 12.16 -7.42
C ASP A 86 -10.23 13.28 -6.40
N PRO A 87 -10.64 14.49 -6.83
CA PRO A 87 -10.79 15.63 -5.92
C PRO A 87 -11.83 15.41 -4.82
N SER A 88 -12.88 14.63 -5.11
CA SER A 88 -13.91 14.30 -4.12
C SER A 88 -13.36 13.36 -3.05
N TYR A 89 -12.55 12.38 -3.46
CA TYR A 89 -11.88 11.46 -2.55
C TYR A 89 -10.83 12.17 -1.69
N ALA A 90 -9.98 13.02 -2.29
CA ALA A 90 -9.03 13.84 -1.56
C ALA A 90 -9.73 14.67 -0.47
N ARG A 91 -10.82 15.36 -0.82
CA ARG A 91 -11.62 16.15 0.13
C ARG A 91 -12.16 15.30 1.27
N SER A 92 -12.70 14.11 0.98
CA SER A 92 -13.20 13.19 2.02
C SER A 92 -12.10 12.72 2.99
N LEU A 93 -10.86 12.60 2.51
CA LEU A 93 -9.72 12.24 3.36
C LEU A 93 -9.27 13.44 4.21
N GLN A 94 -9.28 14.65 3.66
CA GLN A 94 -8.92 15.89 4.37
C GLN A 94 -9.81 16.17 5.59
N GLU A 95 -11.07 15.70 5.59
CA GLU A 95 -11.97 15.79 6.75
C GLU A 95 -11.42 15.05 7.99
N LYS A 96 -10.67 13.96 7.76
CA LYS A 96 -10.10 13.10 8.82
C LYS A 96 -8.58 13.24 8.94
N CYS A 97 -7.92 13.82 7.97
CA CYS A 97 -6.47 14.03 7.93
C CYS A 97 -6.18 15.53 7.72
N PRO A 98 -6.16 16.32 8.82
CA PRO A 98 -5.92 17.75 8.75
C PRO A 98 -4.56 18.09 8.15
N PHE A 99 -4.42 19.32 7.64
CA PHE A 99 -3.17 19.83 7.07
C PHE A 99 -2.03 19.85 8.09
N VAL A 100 -2.34 20.05 9.38
CA VAL A 100 -1.39 19.98 10.50
C VAL A 100 -2.01 19.17 11.64
N GLY A 101 -1.23 18.25 12.21
CA GLY A 101 -1.67 17.38 13.30
C GLY A 101 -2.55 16.22 12.84
N GLY A 102 -3.04 15.42 13.79
CA GLY A 102 -3.84 14.22 13.50
C GLY A 102 -3.04 13.13 12.79
N ASP A 103 -1.72 13.05 13.01
CA ASP A 103 -0.83 12.10 12.32
C ASP A 103 -1.31 10.66 12.45
N ASP A 104 -1.85 10.28 13.60
CA ASP A 104 -2.32 8.92 13.87
C ASP A 104 -3.75 8.63 13.39
N ASN A 105 -4.44 9.61 12.78
CA ASN A 105 -5.77 9.37 12.21
C ASN A 105 -5.68 8.34 11.08
N LEU A 106 -6.54 7.32 11.14
CA LEU A 106 -6.51 6.21 10.21
C LEU A 106 -7.46 6.43 9.03
N ALA A 107 -7.01 6.02 7.84
CA ALA A 107 -7.83 5.84 6.66
C ALA A 107 -7.62 4.43 6.08
N PRO A 108 -8.65 3.82 5.50
CA PRO A 108 -8.50 2.53 4.86
C PRO A 108 -7.65 2.63 3.59
N LEU A 109 -6.74 1.69 3.37
CA LEU A 109 -5.96 1.60 2.13
C LEU A 109 -6.87 1.31 0.92
N ASP A 110 -7.92 0.51 1.13
CA ASP A 110 -9.02 0.31 0.21
C ASP A 110 -10.31 0.95 0.72
N ARG A 111 -10.76 2.02 0.04
CA ARG A 111 -12.00 2.72 0.40
C ARG A 111 -13.27 1.93 0.15
N SER A 112 -13.21 0.87 -0.67
CA SER A 112 -14.38 0.13 -1.15
C SER A 112 -14.67 -1.07 -0.26
N THR A 113 -13.64 -1.84 0.08
CA THR A 113 -13.77 -3.08 0.86
C THR A 113 -12.62 -3.25 1.87
N PRO A 114 -12.47 -2.36 2.87
CA PRO A 114 -11.28 -2.27 3.74
C PRO A 114 -10.93 -3.51 4.57
N HIS A 115 -11.86 -4.46 4.66
CA HIS A 115 -11.74 -5.70 5.43
C HIS A 115 -11.87 -6.96 4.57
N GLN A 116 -11.97 -6.82 3.24
CA GLN A 116 -12.04 -7.97 2.35
C GLN A 116 -10.85 -7.99 1.40
N PHE A 117 -10.25 -9.16 1.27
CA PHE A 117 -9.18 -9.39 0.32
C PHE A 117 -9.81 -9.66 -1.05
N ASP A 118 -9.89 -8.63 -1.89
CA ASP A 118 -10.45 -8.72 -3.23
C ASP A 118 -9.64 -7.86 -4.23
N ASN A 119 -10.23 -7.47 -5.36
CA ASN A 119 -9.56 -6.66 -6.39
C ASN A 119 -10.03 -5.21 -6.44
N ALA A 120 -10.74 -4.72 -5.42
CA ALA A 120 -11.22 -3.36 -5.34
C ALA A 120 -10.08 -2.34 -5.23
N TYR A 121 -8.95 -2.71 -4.62
CA TYR A 121 -7.70 -1.95 -4.67
C TYR A 121 -7.37 -1.49 -6.10
N TYR A 122 -7.27 -2.41 -7.04
CA TYR A 122 -6.94 -2.10 -8.44
C TYR A 122 -8.03 -1.26 -9.11
N LYS A 123 -9.31 -1.55 -8.82
CA LYS A 123 -10.44 -0.74 -9.33
C LYS A 123 -10.37 0.71 -8.84
N ASN A 124 -9.93 0.94 -7.60
CA ASN A 124 -9.73 2.27 -7.05
C ASN A 124 -8.62 3.02 -7.80
N LEU A 125 -7.52 2.35 -8.17
CA LEU A 125 -6.43 2.98 -8.93
C LEU A 125 -6.92 3.54 -10.27
N LEU A 126 -7.76 2.77 -10.99
CA LEU A 126 -8.33 3.15 -12.29
C LEU A 126 -9.14 4.46 -12.24
N VAL A 127 -9.72 4.77 -11.08
CA VAL A 127 -10.55 5.97 -10.85
C VAL A 127 -9.84 7.00 -9.97
N LYS A 128 -8.50 6.98 -9.92
CA LYS A 128 -7.64 7.91 -9.15
C LYS A 128 -7.94 7.94 -7.65
N LYS A 129 -8.31 6.79 -7.08
CA LYS A 129 -8.62 6.62 -5.66
C LYS A 129 -7.61 5.74 -4.91
N GLY A 130 -6.37 5.65 -5.40
CA GLY A 130 -5.24 5.12 -4.62
C GLY A 130 -4.87 6.07 -3.49
N LEU A 131 -4.78 5.54 -2.26
CA LEU A 131 -4.56 6.36 -1.06
C LEU A 131 -3.11 6.85 -0.95
N LEU A 132 -2.13 5.99 -1.20
CA LEU A 132 -0.72 6.38 -1.11
C LEU A 132 -0.23 6.92 -2.46
N HIS A 133 0.83 7.73 -2.42
CA HIS A 133 1.50 8.19 -3.63
C HIS A 133 1.97 6.98 -4.46
N SER A 134 2.72 6.09 -3.82
CA SER A 134 3.20 4.82 -4.39
C SER A 134 2.10 3.92 -4.97
N ASP A 135 0.87 3.96 -4.43
CA ASP A 135 -0.26 3.21 -5.01
C ASP A 135 -0.67 3.79 -6.35
N GLN A 136 -0.84 5.11 -6.41
CA GLN A 136 -1.32 5.78 -7.61
C GLN A 136 -0.27 5.82 -8.72
N GLU A 137 1.01 5.74 -8.38
CA GLU A 137 2.11 5.60 -9.34
C GLU A 137 2.01 4.33 -10.20
N LEU A 138 1.27 3.32 -9.76
CA LEU A 138 1.02 2.11 -10.56
C LEU A 138 0.06 2.36 -11.73
N TYR A 139 -0.74 3.43 -11.67
CA TYR A 139 -1.69 3.79 -12.72
C TYR A 139 -1.96 5.30 -12.74
N ASN A 140 -1.31 6.03 -13.65
CA ASN A 140 -1.35 7.50 -13.69
C ASN A 140 -1.94 8.11 -14.98
N GLY A 141 -2.60 7.31 -15.82
CA GLY A 141 -3.21 7.77 -17.08
C GLY A 141 -2.23 7.83 -18.23
#